data_AF-A0A2N7QRQ6-F1
#
_entry.id   AF-A0A2N7QRQ6-F1
#
_cell.length_a   1.000
_cell.length_b   1.000
_cell.length_c   1.000
_cell.angle_alpha   90.00
_cell.angle_beta   90.00
_cell.angle_gamma   90.00
#
_symmetry.space_group_name_H-M   'P 1'
#
loop_
_entity.id
_entity.type
_entity.pdbx_description
1 polymer ?
#
loop_
_entity_poly.entity_id
_entity_poly.type
_entity_poly.pdbx_seq_one_letter_code
_entity_poly.pdbx_strand_id
1 'polypeptide(L)'
;MEGNGVGASYSTIKDWVLQCYFDGCRDLALKEGRSHAEVLGYVTYQFENSFETPAENVMCWLAQIVLSGGWYPEAETYMRQQIASQLDTHGVEGLLSYTSIEDREIMRHDLSLLNFI
;
A
#
# COMPACT_ATOMS: atom_id res chain seq x y z
N MET A 1 -15.23 -25.87 6.65
CA MET A 1 -14.44 -24.64 6.90
C MET A 1 -13.98 -24.18 5.55
N GLU A 2 -14.74 -23.26 4.96
CA GLU A 2 -14.44 -22.67 3.65
C GLU A 2 -13.09 -21.96 3.77
N GLY A 3 -12.18 -22.24 2.84
CA GLY A 3 -10.88 -21.60 2.82
C GLY A 3 -11.09 -20.11 2.59
N ASN A 4 -10.66 -19.28 3.56
CA ASN A 4 -10.48 -17.85 3.33
C ASN A 4 -9.62 -17.70 2.08
N GLY A 5 -10.22 -17.19 1.01
CA GLY A 5 -9.52 -16.94 -0.25
C GLY A 5 -8.31 -16.06 0.04
N VAL A 6 -7.15 -16.45 -0.49
CA VAL A 6 -5.98 -15.59 -0.49
C VAL A 6 -6.38 -14.34 -1.29
N GLY A 7 -6.32 -13.17 -0.66
CA GLY A 7 -6.60 -11.89 -1.32
C GLY A 7 -5.62 -11.61 -2.46
N ALA A 8 -5.69 -10.42 -3.06
CA ALA A 8 -4.73 -9.97 -4.07
C ALA A 8 -3.29 -10.13 -3.55
N SER A 9 -2.43 -10.74 -4.37
CA SER A 9 -1.01 -10.89 -4.03
C SER A 9 -0.33 -9.53 -3.96
N TYR A 10 0.78 -9.46 -3.24
CA TYR A 10 1.52 -8.22 -3.11
C TYR A 10 2.10 -7.77 -4.46
N SER A 11 2.50 -8.71 -5.32
CA SER A 11 2.92 -8.40 -6.70
C SER A 11 1.80 -7.69 -7.48
N THR A 12 0.58 -8.21 -7.39
CA THR A 12 -0.60 -7.67 -8.08
C THR A 12 -0.92 -6.26 -7.58
N ILE A 13 -0.87 -6.06 -6.26
CA ILE A 13 -1.09 -4.74 -5.66
C ILE A 13 -0.03 -3.73 -6.13
N LYS A 14 1.26 -4.12 -6.18
CA LYS A 14 2.33 -3.26 -6.69
C LYS A 14 2.10 -2.85 -8.15
N ASP A 15 1.68 -3.80 -8.99
CA ASP A 15 1.37 -3.53 -10.40
C ASP A 15 0.20 -2.55 -10.54
N TRP A 16 -0.87 -2.73 -9.75
CA TRP A 16 -2.01 -1.81 -9.75
C TRP A 16 -1.64 -0.41 -9.27
N VAL A 17 -0.88 -0.30 -8.17
CA VAL A 17 -0.40 0.99 -7.65
C VAL A 17 0.50 1.69 -8.67
N LEU A 18 1.43 0.96 -9.28
CA LEU A 18 2.33 1.52 -10.30
C LEU A 18 1.56 2.01 -11.53
N GLN A 19 0.60 1.22 -12.01
CA GLN A 19 -0.24 1.60 -13.16
C GLN A 19 -1.09 2.84 -12.85
N CYS A 20 -1.73 2.87 -11.68
CA CYS A 20 -2.52 4.02 -11.23
C CYS A 20 -1.66 5.29 -11.11
N TYR A 21 -0.46 5.15 -10.55
CA TYR A 21 0.51 6.24 -10.44
C TYR A 21 0.93 6.75 -11.83
N PHE A 22 1.24 5.84 -12.76
CA PHE A 22 1.60 6.19 -14.13
C PHE A 22 0.47 6.95 -14.84
N ASP A 23 -0.77 6.47 -14.73
CA ASP A 23 -1.94 7.14 -15.30
C ASP A 23 -2.17 8.53 -14.65
N GLY A 24 -1.99 8.65 -13.33
CA GLY A 24 -2.02 9.93 -12.63
C GLY A 24 -0.94 10.90 -13.11
N CYS A 25 0.30 10.44 -13.33
CA CYS A 25 1.35 11.26 -13.93
C CYS A 25 0.96 11.74 -15.34
N ARG A 26 0.38 10.86 -16.18
CA ARG A 26 -0.02 11.22 -17.54
C ARG A 26 -1.18 12.21 -17.57
N ASP A 27 -2.25 11.90 -16.85
CA ASP A 27 -3.54 12.57 -17.02
C ASP A 27 -3.74 13.73 -16.05
N LEU A 28 -3.12 13.68 -14.86
CA LEU A 28 -3.23 14.74 -13.87
C LEU A 28 -1.99 15.64 -13.86
N ALA A 29 -0.79 15.07 -13.84
CA ALA A 29 0.41 15.90 -13.79
C ALA A 29 0.72 16.55 -15.16
N LEU A 30 0.88 15.76 -16.23
CA LEU A 30 1.26 16.32 -17.54
C LEU A 30 0.14 17.13 -18.20
N LYS A 31 -1.10 16.65 -18.12
CA LYS A 31 -2.24 17.28 -18.81
C LYS A 31 -2.91 18.39 -17.99
N GLU A 32 -3.09 18.21 -16.68
CA GLU A 32 -3.77 19.20 -15.83
C GLU A 32 -2.79 20.07 -15.01
N GLY A 33 -1.49 19.75 -15.00
CA GLY A 33 -0.49 20.51 -14.26
C GLY A 33 -0.48 20.25 -12.76
N ARG A 34 -1.07 19.15 -12.30
CA ARG A 34 -1.11 18.80 -10.87
C ARG A 34 0.27 18.43 -10.34
N SER A 35 0.48 18.74 -9.07
CA SER A 35 1.69 18.37 -8.34
C SER A 35 1.77 16.86 -8.13
N HIS A 36 2.98 16.35 -7.89
CA HIS A 36 3.17 14.94 -7.54
C HIS A 36 2.43 14.58 -6.23
N ALA A 37 2.37 15.47 -5.25
CA ALA A 37 1.58 15.25 -4.03
C ALA A 37 0.10 15.00 -4.34
N GLU A 38 -0.48 15.73 -5.30
CA GLU A 38 -1.86 15.50 -5.76
C GLU A 38 -2.01 14.19 -6.53
N VAL A 39 -1.00 13.77 -7.29
CA VAL A 39 -1.00 12.45 -7.95
C VAL A 39 -0.97 11.32 -6.92
N LEU A 40 -0.12 11.40 -5.90
CA LEU A 40 -0.10 10.41 -4.81
C LEU A 40 -1.41 10.41 -4.04
N GLY A 41 -1.99 11.59 -3.75
CA GLY A 41 -3.31 11.68 -3.14
C GLY A 41 -4.41 11.03 -3.99
N TYR A 42 -4.35 11.18 -5.32
CA TYR A 42 -5.23 10.48 -6.24
C TYR A 42 -5.05 8.96 -6.17
N VAL A 43 -3.81 8.46 -6.16
CA VAL A 43 -3.53 7.03 -6.04
C VAL A 43 -4.08 6.48 -4.73
N THR A 44 -3.77 7.11 -3.59
CA THR A 44 -4.32 6.73 -2.29
C THR A 44 -5.84 6.65 -2.32
N TYR A 45 -6.50 7.66 -2.91
CA TYR A 45 -7.95 7.71 -3.02
C TYR A 45 -8.54 6.60 -3.89
N GLN A 46 -7.88 6.21 -4.99
CA GLN A 46 -8.35 5.12 -5.85
C GLN A 46 -8.37 3.76 -5.13
N PHE A 47 -7.51 3.55 -4.14
CA PHE A 47 -7.42 2.29 -3.40
C PHE A 47 -8.13 2.33 -2.04
N GLU A 48 -8.74 3.45 -1.67
CA GLU A 48 -9.48 3.57 -0.43
C GLU A 48 -10.68 2.59 -0.44
N ASN A 49 -10.78 1.73 0.57
CA ASN A 49 -11.81 0.69 0.68
C ASN A 49 -11.87 -0.31 -0.49
N SER A 50 -10.77 -0.47 -1.24
CA SER A 50 -10.73 -1.34 -2.43
C SER A 50 -10.33 -2.79 -2.14
N PHE A 51 -9.87 -3.09 -0.92
CA PHE A 51 -9.37 -4.42 -0.55
C PHE A 51 -10.20 -5.05 0.56
N GLU A 52 -10.29 -6.38 0.51
CA GLU A 52 -11.15 -7.18 1.40
C GLU A 52 -10.48 -7.50 2.73
N THR A 53 -9.14 -7.60 2.75
CA THR A 53 -8.38 -7.97 3.94
C THR A 53 -7.55 -6.80 4.50
N PRO A 54 -7.30 -6.77 5.81
CA PRO A 54 -6.38 -5.81 6.42
C PRO A 54 -4.96 -5.87 5.83
N ALA A 55 -4.49 -7.07 5.46
CA ALA A 55 -3.16 -7.26 4.91
C ALA A 55 -3.00 -6.62 3.53
N GLU A 56 -4.00 -6.74 2.66
CA GLU A 56 -3.98 -6.08 1.35
C GLU A 56 -3.94 -4.55 1.48
N ASN A 57 -4.70 -4.00 2.41
CA ASN A 57 -4.65 -2.55 2.70
C ASN A 57 -3.23 -2.13 3.12
N VAL A 58 -2.60 -2.89 4.02
CA VAL A 58 -1.20 -2.62 4.44
C VAL A 58 -0.22 -2.78 3.27
N MET A 59 -0.34 -3.84 2.48
CA MET A 59 0.47 -4.03 1.27
C MET A 59 0.32 -2.85 0.30
N CYS A 60 -0.88 -2.29 0.14
CA CYS A 60 -1.11 -1.13 -0.70
C CYS A 60 -0.40 0.13 -0.18
N TRP A 61 -0.50 0.44 1.11
CA TRP A 61 0.21 1.60 1.68
C TRP A 61 1.73 1.42 1.65
N LEU A 62 2.24 0.21 1.90
CA LEU A 62 3.66 -0.11 1.76
C LEU A 62 4.13 0.11 0.32
N ALA A 63 3.39 -0.40 -0.68
CA ALA A 63 3.71 -0.20 -2.09
C ALA A 63 3.80 1.28 -2.46
N GLN A 64 2.89 2.13 -1.95
CA GLN A 64 2.88 3.56 -2.22
C GLN A 64 4.05 4.30 -1.55
N ILE A 65 4.40 3.96 -0.29
CA ILE A 65 5.57 4.53 0.39
C ILE A 65 6.85 4.14 -0.36
N VAL A 66 7.01 2.86 -0.71
CA VAL A 66 8.18 2.36 -1.45
C VAL A 66 8.29 3.00 -2.82
N LEU A 67 7.18 3.08 -3.57
CA LEU A 67 7.14 3.71 -4.91
C LEU A 67 7.57 5.18 -4.87
N SER A 68 7.14 5.93 -3.84
CA SER A 68 7.46 7.34 -3.68
C SER A 68 8.82 7.60 -3.02
N GLY A 69 9.50 6.56 -2.53
CA GLY A 69 10.81 6.66 -1.88
C GLY A 69 10.82 7.52 -0.60
N GLY A 70 9.66 7.77 0.00
CA GLY A 70 9.51 8.68 1.15
C GLY A 70 9.79 10.17 0.83
N TRP A 71 9.76 10.56 -0.44
CA TRP A 71 10.05 11.94 -0.84
C TRP A 71 8.91 12.93 -0.57
N TYR A 72 7.76 12.46 -0.06
CA TYR A 72 6.55 13.24 0.20
C TYR A 72 6.07 13.02 1.64
N PRO A 73 6.62 13.78 2.60
CA PRO A 73 6.42 13.53 4.02
C PRO A 73 4.95 13.56 4.46
N GLU A 74 4.12 14.41 3.85
CA GLU A 74 2.70 14.53 4.22
C GLU A 74 1.92 13.25 3.86
N ALA A 75 2.12 12.73 2.65
CA ALA A 75 1.48 11.49 2.20
C ALA A 75 2.04 10.28 2.96
N GLU A 76 3.35 10.24 3.18
CA GLU A 76 4.00 9.19 3.97
C GLU A 76 3.49 9.16 5.41
N THR A 77 3.33 10.33 6.05
CA THR A 77 2.84 10.41 7.44
C THR A 77 1.45 9.77 7.56
N TYR A 78 0.53 10.09 6.66
CA TYR A 78 -0.80 9.48 6.65
C TYR A 78 -0.72 7.95 6.47
N MET A 79 0.04 7.47 5.47
CA MET A 79 0.15 6.04 5.20
C MET A 79 0.78 5.28 6.37
N ARG A 80 1.82 5.84 7.01
CA ARG A 80 2.43 5.27 8.21
C ARG A 80 1.44 5.17 9.37
N GLN A 81 0.60 6.18 9.56
CA GLN A 81 -0.46 6.14 10.59
C GLN A 81 -1.48 5.03 10.32
N GLN A 82 -1.89 4.84 9.06
CA GLN A 82 -2.79 3.74 8.69
C GLN A 82 -2.15 2.37 8.95
N ILE A 83 -0.89 2.18 8.53
CA ILE A 83 -0.14 0.94 8.78
C ILE A 83 -0.02 0.68 10.29
N ALA A 84 0.38 1.68 11.08
CA ALA A 84 0.47 1.56 12.53
C ALA A 84 -0.87 1.17 13.15
N SER A 85 -1.97 1.79 12.73
CA SER A 85 -3.31 1.46 13.23
C SER A 85 -3.71 0.02 12.93
N GLN A 86 -3.37 -0.51 11.75
CA GLN A 86 -3.63 -1.92 11.42
C GLN A 86 -2.75 -2.86 12.24
N LEU A 87 -1.48 -2.52 12.44
CA LEU A 87 -0.55 -3.29 13.28
C LEU A 87 -1.01 -3.33 14.74
N ASP A 88 -1.47 -2.21 15.29
CA ASP A 88 -2.01 -2.15 16.66
C ASP A 88 -3.28 -2.99 16.81
N THR A 89 -4.13 -3.02 15.77
CA THR A 89 -5.42 -3.73 15.80
C THR A 89 -5.25 -5.25 15.65
N HIS A 90 -4.39 -5.69 14.72
CA HIS A 90 -4.30 -7.10 14.32
C HIS A 90 -3.01 -7.78 14.77
N GLY A 91 -1.97 -7.02 15.11
CA GLY A 91 -0.62 -7.52 15.29
C GLY A 91 0.02 -7.95 13.97
N VAL A 92 1.36 -7.98 13.94
CA VAL A 92 2.15 -8.36 12.76
C VAL A 92 1.77 -9.76 12.26
N GLU A 93 1.79 -10.77 13.15
CA GLU A 93 1.44 -12.14 12.78
C GLU A 93 -0.03 -12.30 12.37
N GLY A 94 -0.92 -11.48 12.93
CA GLY A 94 -2.33 -11.46 12.53
C GLY A 94 -2.48 -10.99 11.09
N LEU A 95 -1.81 -9.91 10.70
CA LEU A 95 -1.80 -9.44 9.31
C LEU A 95 -1.17 -10.46 8.36
N LEU A 96 -0.02 -11.04 8.72
CA LEU A 96 0.69 -12.02 7.89
C LEU A 96 -0.03 -13.37 7.78
N SER A 97 -1.08 -13.60 8.57
CA SER A 97 -1.92 -14.80 8.46
C SER A 97 -2.85 -14.75 7.24
N TYR A 98 -3.12 -13.56 6.70
CA TYR A 98 -3.93 -13.37 5.49
C TYR A 98 -3.13 -13.50 4.18
N THR A 99 -1.81 -13.62 4.26
CA THR A 99 -0.93 -13.57 3.09
C THR A 99 -0.39 -14.94 2.72
N SER A 100 0.01 -15.09 1.45
CA SER A 100 0.81 -16.23 1.00
C SER A 100 2.21 -16.22 1.65
N ILE A 101 2.94 -17.33 1.58
CA ILE A 101 4.32 -17.41 2.09
C ILE A 101 5.23 -16.39 1.37
N GLU A 102 5.05 -16.24 0.05
CA GLU A 102 5.83 -15.30 -0.75
C GLU A 102 5.54 -13.85 -0.33
N ASP A 103 4.26 -13.48 -0.23
CA ASP A 103 3.84 -12.14 0.16
C ASP A 103 4.27 -11.81 1.59
N ARG A 104 4.27 -12.81 2.49
CA ARG A 104 4.72 -12.66 3.87
C ARG A 104 6.17 -12.19 3.96
N GLU A 105 7.07 -12.79 3.19
CA GLU A 105 8.49 -12.42 3.23
C GLU A 105 8.71 -11.00 2.70
N ILE A 106 8.03 -10.64 1.60
CA ILE A 106 8.13 -9.30 1.02
C ILE A 106 7.53 -8.25 1.97
N MET A 107 6.33 -8.51 2.51
CA MET A 107 5.66 -7.61 3.44
C MET A 107 6.48 -7.40 4.72
N ARG A 108 7.07 -8.46 5.29
CA ARG A 108 7.99 -8.33 6.45
C ARG A 108 9.20 -7.47 6.10
N HIS A 109 9.79 -7.68 4.92
CA HIS A 109 10.94 -6.90 4.49
C HIS A 109 10.61 -5.40 4.45
N ASP A 110 9.50 -5.02 3.83
CA ASP A 110 9.09 -3.62 3.71
C ASP A 110 8.71 -3.02 5.07
N LEU A 111 8.03 -3.77 5.94
CA LEU A 111 7.73 -3.33 7.31
C LEU A 111 9.02 -3.05 8.09
N SER A 112 10.05 -3.89 7.95
CA SER A 112 11.34 -3.71 8.60
C SER A 112 12.11 -2.51 8.05
N LEU A 113 12.12 -2.31 6.72
CA LEU A 113 12.72 -1.13 6.08
C LEU A 113 12.10 0.18 6.61
N LEU A 114 10.82 0.17 6.93
CA LEU A 114 10.10 1.32 7.48
C LEU A 114 10.14 1.40 9.01
N ASN A 115 10.87 0.51 9.69
CA ASN A 115 11.02 0.41 11.15
C ASN A 115 9.72 0.15 11.93
N PHE A 116 8.80 -0.62 11.36
CA PHE A 116 7.62 -1.10 12.10
C PHE A 116 7.90 -2.36 12.92
N ILE A 117 8.91 -3.15 12.53
CA ILE A 117 9.31 -4.41 13.18
C ILE A 117 10.83 -4.57 13.17
#